data_AF-A0A6B2TDY2-F1
#
_entry.id   AF-A0A6B2TDY2-F1
#
_cell.length_a   1.000
_cell.length_b   1.000
_cell.length_c   1.000
_cell.angle_alpha   90.00
_cell.angle_beta   90.00
_cell.angle_gamma   90.00
#
_symmetry.space_group_name_H-M   'P 1'
#
loop_
_entity.id
_entity.type
_entity.pdbx_description
1 polymer ?
#
loop_
_entity_poly.entity_id
_entity_poly.type
_entity_poly.pdbx_seq_one_letter_code
_entity_poly.pdbx_strand_id
1 'polypeptide(L)'
;EAAPRVVAAARAAAPAADVEPSGATWANRAIDESVERDLRRAELLAAPVLFVVLVLAYGSVVSALLPVVVAALTIGCAVPILGLLAQAVDLSRVAVSAASAIGFGLAVDYSLFLLARVREESARGADLHTAPAAARRTSGRSVAFSAA
;
A
#
# COMPACT_ATOMS: atom_id res chain seq x y z
N GLU A 1 -0.27 -2.24 28.15
CA GLU A 1 -0.81 -0.86 28.19
C GLU A 1 -0.41 -0.01 29.42
N ALA A 2 0.40 -0.52 30.36
CA ALA A 2 0.73 0.22 31.59
C ALA A 2 1.80 1.32 31.43
N ALA A 3 2.66 1.24 30.40
CA ALA A 3 3.81 2.14 30.23
C ALA A 3 3.48 3.66 30.19
N PRO A 4 2.50 4.15 29.40
CA PRO A 4 2.20 5.59 29.37
C PRO A 4 1.65 6.11 30.70
N ARG A 5 0.91 5.29 31.45
CA ARG A 5 0.42 5.66 32.79
C ARG A 5 1.55 5.76 33.82
N VAL A 6 2.53 4.87 33.75
CA VAL A 6 3.70 4.89 34.65
C VAL A 6 4.58 6.12 34.36
N VAL A 7 4.80 6.46 33.09
CA VAL A 7 5.56 7.66 32.69
C VAL A 7 4.83 8.93 33.11
N ALA A 8 3.51 9.00 32.93
CA ALA A 8 2.71 10.14 33.37
C ALA A 8 2.73 10.31 34.89
N ALA A 9 2.63 9.22 35.64
CA ALA A 9 2.74 9.23 37.10
C ALA A 9 4.15 9.66 37.57
N ALA A 10 5.20 9.20 36.90
CA ALA A 10 6.58 9.59 37.20
C ALA A 10 6.85 11.08 36.89
N ARG A 11 6.32 11.61 35.78
CA ARG A 11 6.36 13.06 35.48
C ARG A 11 5.60 13.89 36.50
N ALA A 12 4.44 13.42 36.95
CA ALA A 12 3.66 14.09 37.98
C ALA A 12 4.34 14.08 39.36
N ALA A 13 5.09 13.02 39.68
CA ALA A 13 5.84 12.89 40.93
C ALA A 13 7.13 13.72 40.96
N ALA A 14 7.72 14.02 39.80
CA ALA A 14 8.96 14.78 39.69
C ALA A 14 8.86 15.92 38.64
N PRO A 15 8.04 16.96 38.88
CA PRO A 15 7.78 18.02 37.90
C PRO A 15 8.99 18.91 37.58
N ALA A 16 10.02 18.90 38.44
CA ALA A 16 11.27 19.62 38.22
C ALA A 16 12.33 18.80 37.44
N ALA A 17 12.08 17.52 37.19
CA ALA A 17 12.98 16.63 36.46
C ALA A 17 12.41 16.28 35.08
N ASP A 18 13.26 16.25 34.06
CA ASP A 18 12.86 15.81 32.74
C ASP A 18 12.84 14.28 32.69
N VAL A 19 11.63 13.71 32.69
CA VAL A 19 11.42 12.26 32.75
C VAL A 19 11.05 11.75 31.37
N GLU A 20 11.99 11.09 30.71
CA GLU A 20 11.76 10.39 29.45
C GLU A 20 11.68 8.86 29.63
N PRO A 21 10.71 8.20 29.00
CA PRO A 21 10.69 6.75 28.92
C PRO A 21 11.89 6.22 28.15
N SER A 22 12.46 5.11 28.63
CA SER A 22 13.64 4.46 28.06
C SER A 22 13.49 2.92 28.09
N GLY A 23 14.44 2.22 27.48
CA GLY A 23 14.45 0.76 27.33
C GLY A 23 13.99 0.27 25.95
N ALA A 24 14.34 -0.97 25.62
CA ALA A 24 14.16 -1.54 24.28
C ALA A 24 12.69 -1.60 23.81
N THR A 25 11.76 -1.90 24.72
CA THR A 25 10.33 -1.98 24.38
C THR A 25 9.70 -0.61 24.11
N TRP A 26 10.22 0.45 24.73
CA TRP A 26 9.83 1.82 24.42
C TRP A 26 10.42 2.27 23.09
N ALA A 27 11.72 2.04 22.88
CA ALA A 27 12.41 2.38 21.65
C ALA A 27 11.76 1.72 20.42
N ASN A 28 11.49 0.41 20.47
CA ASN A 28 10.84 -0.29 19.36
C ASN A 28 9.44 0.24 19.07
N ARG A 29 8.64 0.55 20.11
CA ARG A 29 7.30 1.13 19.90
C ARG A 29 7.38 2.51 19.25
N ALA A 30 8.31 3.37 19.69
CA ALA A 30 8.49 4.69 19.13
C ALA A 30 8.95 4.63 17.65
N ILE A 31 9.83 3.67 17.33
CA ILE A 31 10.24 3.39 15.95
C ILE A 31 9.03 2.93 15.12
N ASP A 32 8.29 1.94 15.60
CA ASP A 32 7.12 1.41 14.89
C ASP A 32 6.06 2.50 14.62
N GLU A 33 5.78 3.35 15.61
CA GLU A 33 4.85 4.47 15.47
C GLU A 33 5.35 5.57 14.53
N SER A 34 6.67 5.76 14.43
CA SER A 34 7.26 6.68 13.45
C SER A 34 7.14 6.10 12.04
N VAL A 35 7.57 4.85 11.86
CA VAL A 35 7.52 4.15 10.57
C VAL A 35 6.09 4.03 10.06
N GLU A 36 5.13 3.68 10.90
CA GLU A 36 3.71 3.63 10.52
C GLU A 36 3.21 4.99 10.02
N ARG A 37 3.54 6.08 10.74
CA ARG A 37 3.16 7.44 10.32
C ARG A 37 3.79 7.82 8.99
N ASP A 38 5.05 7.50 8.80
CA ASP A 38 5.77 7.85 7.58
C ASP A 38 5.26 7.05 6.39
N LEU A 39 4.94 5.76 6.57
CA LEU A 39 4.28 4.95 5.53
C LEU A 39 2.91 5.50 5.16
N ARG A 40 2.06 5.81 6.15
CA ARG A 40 0.73 6.40 5.89
C ARG A 40 0.85 7.74 5.15
N ARG A 41 1.79 8.60 5.55
CA ARG A 41 2.04 9.86 4.85
C ARG A 41 2.54 9.64 3.43
N ALA A 42 3.46 8.70 3.25
CA ALA A 42 3.98 8.34 1.94
C ALA A 42 2.86 7.84 1.03
N GLU A 43 1.95 6.98 1.51
CA GLU A 43 0.81 6.48 0.76
C GLU A 43 -0.18 7.60 0.39
N LEU A 44 -0.50 8.48 1.35
CA LEU A 44 -1.39 9.64 1.14
C LEU A 44 -0.82 10.67 0.15
N LEU A 45 0.51 10.80 0.07
CA LEU A 45 1.19 11.68 -0.89
C LEU A 45 1.41 10.98 -2.23
N ALA A 46 1.77 9.70 -2.22
CA ALA A 46 2.05 8.93 -3.42
C ALA A 46 0.79 8.70 -4.25
N ALA A 47 -0.35 8.38 -3.64
CA ALA A 47 -1.59 8.13 -4.37
C ALA A 47 -2.03 9.29 -5.29
N PRO A 48 -2.11 10.57 -4.85
CA PRO A 48 -2.47 11.68 -5.73
C PRO A 48 -1.38 11.99 -6.76
N VAL A 49 -0.10 11.92 -6.38
CA VAL A 49 1.02 12.12 -7.32
C VAL A 49 0.98 11.06 -8.42
N LEU A 50 0.78 9.80 -8.05
CA LEU A 50 0.65 8.69 -8.97
C LEU A 50 -0.57 8.87 -9.87
N PHE A 51 -1.73 9.26 -9.32
CA PHE A 51 -2.91 9.55 -10.13
C PHE A 51 -2.63 10.60 -11.21
N VAL A 52 -1.94 11.69 -10.86
CA VAL A 52 -1.54 12.72 -11.85
C VAL A 52 -0.62 12.11 -12.92
N VAL A 53 0.40 11.34 -12.52
CA VAL A 53 1.29 10.65 -13.46
C VAL A 53 0.53 9.70 -14.39
N LEU A 54 -0.45 8.96 -13.87
CA LEU A 54 -1.29 8.07 -14.66
C LEU A 54 -2.13 8.83 -15.68
N VAL A 55 -2.76 9.93 -15.28
CA VAL A 55 -3.51 10.79 -16.21
C VAL A 55 -2.60 11.31 -17.32
N LEU A 56 -1.39 11.75 -16.99
CA LEU A 56 -0.39 12.21 -17.96
C LEU A 56 0.07 11.08 -18.91
N ALA A 57 0.30 9.87 -18.39
CA ALA A 57 0.77 8.73 -19.19
C ALA A 57 -0.32 8.19 -20.14
N TYR A 58 -1.58 8.18 -19.71
CA TYR A 58 -2.69 7.65 -20.51
C TYR A 58 -3.39 8.72 -21.36
N GLY A 59 -3.23 10.00 -21.04
CA GLY A 59 -3.91 11.11 -21.71
C GLY A 59 -5.43 11.13 -21.48
N SER A 60 -5.93 10.31 -20.56
CA SER A 60 -7.36 10.17 -20.26
C SER A 60 -7.57 9.81 -18.79
N VAL A 61 -8.41 10.59 -18.12
CA VAL A 61 -8.82 10.34 -16.73
C VAL A 61 -9.52 8.98 -16.61
N VAL A 62 -10.32 8.61 -17.59
CA VAL A 62 -11.05 7.33 -17.59
C VAL A 62 -10.09 6.14 -17.63
N SER A 63 -9.02 6.23 -18.44
CA SER A 63 -8.01 5.18 -18.49
C SER A 63 -7.16 5.11 -17.22
N ALA A 64 -6.86 6.26 -16.61
CA ALA A 64 -6.13 6.34 -15.35
C ALA A 64 -6.93 5.84 -14.14
N LEU A 65 -8.26 5.79 -14.21
CA LEU A 65 -9.10 5.24 -13.14
C LEU A 65 -8.94 3.72 -12.99
N LEU A 66 -8.65 2.99 -14.07
CA LEU A 66 -8.61 1.53 -13.99
C LEU A 66 -7.51 1.00 -13.04
N PRO A 67 -6.24 1.46 -13.13
CA PRO A 67 -5.21 1.07 -12.15
C PRO A 67 -5.55 1.49 -10.72
N VAL A 68 -6.17 2.67 -10.54
CA VAL A 68 -6.53 3.20 -9.22
C VAL A 68 -7.60 2.33 -8.57
N VAL A 69 -8.63 1.94 -9.33
CA VAL A 69 -9.69 1.05 -8.83
C VAL A 69 -9.11 -0.30 -8.44
N VAL A 70 -8.24 -0.89 -9.27
CA VAL A 70 -7.59 -2.16 -8.94
C VAL A 70 -6.78 -2.02 -7.66
N ALA A 71 -5.98 -0.96 -7.51
CA ALA A 71 -5.18 -0.73 -6.32
C ALA A 71 -6.03 -0.51 -5.06
N ALA A 72 -7.13 0.23 -5.16
CA ALA A 72 -8.07 0.43 -4.06
C ALA A 72 -8.74 -0.88 -3.64
N LEU A 73 -9.13 -1.73 -4.59
CA LEU A 73 -9.65 -3.07 -4.31
C LEU A 73 -8.59 -3.96 -3.66
N THR A 74 -7.34 -3.90 -4.11
CA THR A 74 -6.23 -4.65 -3.50
C THR A 74 -6.05 -4.27 -2.04
N ILE A 75 -5.98 -2.99 -1.70
CA ILE A 75 -5.89 -2.54 -0.29
C ILE A 75 -7.15 -2.94 0.48
N GLY A 76 -8.33 -2.71 -0.11
CA GLY A 76 -9.63 -3.00 0.48
C GLY A 76 -9.84 -4.48 0.81
N CYS A 77 -9.18 -5.39 0.09
CA CYS A 77 -9.16 -6.81 0.42
C CYS A 77 -8.00 -7.19 1.35
N ALA A 78 -6.79 -6.66 1.11
CA ALA A 78 -5.59 -7.04 1.86
C ALA A 78 -5.68 -6.67 3.35
N VAL A 79 -6.12 -5.45 3.68
CA VAL A 79 -6.16 -4.98 5.07
C VAL A 79 -7.13 -5.80 5.93
N PRO A 80 -8.38 -6.09 5.51
CA PRO A 80 -9.26 -6.97 6.27
C PRO A 80 -8.73 -8.40 6.40
N ILE A 81 -8.14 -8.96 5.35
CA ILE A 81 -7.55 -10.31 5.39
C ILE A 81 -6.42 -10.36 6.42
N LEU A 82 -5.53 -9.37 6.41
CA LEU A 82 -4.46 -9.25 7.41
C LEU A 82 -5.02 -9.01 8.81
N GLY A 83 -6.13 -8.28 8.94
CA GLY A 83 -6.83 -8.09 10.22
C GLY A 83 -7.43 -9.38 10.78
N LEU A 84 -7.94 -10.27 9.91
CA LEU A 84 -8.36 -11.61 10.31
C LEU A 84 -7.17 -12.49 10.70
N LEU A 85 -6.08 -12.43 9.92
CA LEU A 85 -4.86 -13.17 10.21
C LEU A 85 -4.21 -12.73 11.53
N ALA A 86 -4.31 -11.44 11.88
CA ALA A 86 -3.83 -10.88 13.13
C ALA A 86 -4.51 -11.46 14.38
N GLN A 87 -5.63 -12.19 14.23
CA GLN A 87 -6.26 -12.93 15.33
C GLN A 87 -5.53 -14.24 15.66
N ALA A 88 -4.77 -14.77 14.70
CA ALA A 88 -4.02 -16.02 14.84
C ALA A 88 -2.50 -15.80 14.99
N VAL A 89 -1.99 -14.69 14.46
CA VAL A 89 -0.55 -14.36 14.45
C VAL A 89 -0.36 -12.92 14.93
N ASP A 90 0.65 -12.68 15.77
CA ASP A 90 1.02 -11.31 16.16
C ASP A 90 1.59 -10.54 14.96
N LEU A 91 0.76 -9.66 14.39
CA LEU A 91 1.15 -8.76 13.31
C LEU A 91 1.34 -7.34 13.84
N SER A 92 2.50 -6.74 13.54
CA SER A 92 2.74 -5.33 13.87
C SER A 92 1.96 -4.40 12.93
N ARG A 93 1.63 -3.19 13.40
CA ARG A 93 0.98 -2.17 12.55
C ARG A 93 1.86 -1.74 11.37
N VAL A 94 3.18 -1.78 11.56
CA VAL A 94 4.15 -1.55 10.50
C VAL A 94 4.01 -2.62 9.41
N ALA A 95 3.88 -3.90 9.77
CA ALA A 95 3.71 -4.97 8.80
C ALA A 95 2.44 -4.81 7.96
N VAL A 96 1.30 -4.48 8.60
CA VAL A 96 0.03 -4.25 7.89
C VAL A 96 0.12 -3.03 6.98
N SER A 97 0.71 -1.93 7.45
CA SER A 97 0.87 -0.70 6.65
C SER A 97 1.85 -0.90 5.48
N ALA A 98 2.94 -1.62 5.70
CA ALA A 98 3.90 -1.97 4.67
C ALA A 98 3.26 -2.89 3.60
N ALA A 99 2.47 -3.87 4.02
CA ALA A 99 1.74 -4.73 3.10
C ALA A 99 0.72 -3.95 2.25
N SER A 100 0.04 -2.95 2.83
CA SER A 100 -0.83 -2.02 2.08
C SER A 100 -0.04 -1.26 1.01
N ALA A 101 1.06 -0.62 1.40
CA ALA A 101 1.88 0.17 0.49
C ALA A 101 2.48 -0.66 -0.65
N ILE A 102 3.00 -1.86 -0.33
CA ILE A 102 3.52 -2.80 -1.32
C ILE A 102 2.39 -3.29 -2.24
N GLY A 103 1.25 -3.67 -1.67
CA GLY A 103 0.08 -4.13 -2.42
C GLY A 103 -0.46 -3.07 -3.38
N PHE A 104 -0.50 -1.81 -2.94
CA PHE A 104 -0.86 -0.66 -3.77
C PHE A 104 0.06 -0.51 -4.98
N GLY A 105 1.38 -0.49 -4.74
CA GLY A 105 2.38 -0.36 -5.81
C GLY A 105 2.29 -1.49 -6.82
N LEU A 106 2.26 -2.75 -6.35
CA LEU A 106 2.13 -3.92 -7.20
C LEU A 106 0.83 -3.92 -8.01
N ALA A 107 -0.29 -3.53 -7.41
CA ALA A 107 -1.57 -3.45 -8.09
C ALA A 107 -1.56 -2.41 -9.22
N VAL A 108 -0.93 -1.26 -8.99
CA VAL A 108 -0.75 -0.26 -10.05
C VAL A 108 0.17 -0.81 -11.12
N ASP A 109 1.37 -1.28 -10.79
CA ASP A 109 2.37 -1.77 -11.76
C ASP A 109 1.82 -2.89 -12.65
N TYR A 110 1.13 -3.87 -12.06
CA TYR A 110 0.49 -4.95 -12.81
C TYR A 110 -0.64 -4.43 -13.72
N SER A 111 -1.43 -3.47 -13.25
CA SER A 111 -2.46 -2.84 -14.07
C SER A 111 -1.85 -2.07 -15.25
N LEU A 112 -0.75 -1.34 -15.02
CA LEU A 112 -0.06 -0.60 -16.07
C LEU A 112 0.53 -1.52 -17.12
N PHE A 113 1.19 -2.59 -16.68
CA PHE A 113 1.78 -3.57 -17.58
C PHE A 113 0.71 -4.26 -18.46
N LEU A 114 -0.43 -4.61 -17.86
CA LEU A 114 -1.55 -5.21 -18.61
C LEU A 114 -2.18 -4.20 -19.58
N LEU A 115 -2.43 -2.97 -19.13
CA LEU A 115 -3.02 -1.90 -19.95
C LEU A 115 -2.10 -1.47 -21.08
N ALA A 116 -0.79 -1.39 -20.84
CA ALA A 116 0.20 -1.11 -21.87
C ALA A 116 0.08 -2.15 -22.99
N ARG A 117 -0.07 -3.43 -22.64
CA ARG A 117 -0.25 -4.48 -23.64
C ARG A 117 -1.58 -4.37 -24.39
N VAL A 118 -2.68 -4.06 -23.70
CA VAL A 118 -3.98 -3.82 -24.37
C VAL A 118 -3.89 -2.67 -25.37
N ARG A 119 -3.23 -1.57 -25.00
CA ARG A 119 -3.03 -0.43 -25.91
C ARG A 119 -2.17 -0.81 -27.11
N GLU A 120 -1.14 -1.61 -26.91
CA GLU A 120 -0.26 -2.11 -27.97
C GLU A 120 -1.03 -2.97 -28.99
N GLU A 121 -1.87 -3.90 -28.52
CA GLU A 121 -2.72 -4.72 -29.39
C GLU A 121 -3.79 -3.88 -30.10
N SER A 122 -4.40 -2.91 -29.40
CA SER A 122 -5.37 -1.99 -29.99
C SER A 122 -4.74 -1.14 -31.10
N ALA A 123 -3.50 -0.69 -30.91
CA ALA A 123 -2.74 0.06 -31.92
C ALA A 123 -2.39 -0.80 -33.16
N ARG A 124 -2.36 -2.13 -33.02
CA ARG A 124 -2.23 -3.09 -34.13
C ARG A 124 -3.56 -3.39 -34.83
N GLY A 125 -4.65 -2.75 -34.41
CA GLY A 125 -5.98 -2.92 -35.00
C GLY A 125 -6.81 -4.04 -34.37
N ALA A 126 -6.41 -4.60 -33.22
CA ALA A 126 -7.26 -5.54 -32.50
C ALA A 126 -8.53 -4.86 -31.97
N ASP A 127 -9.65 -5.56 -32.01
CA ASP A 127 -10.93 -5.06 -31.51
C ASP A 127 -11.02 -5.08 -29.97
N LEU A 128 -12.12 -4.54 -29.44
CA LEU A 128 -12.35 -4.40 -28.00
C LEU A 128 -12.38 -5.73 -27.22
N HIS A 129 -12.60 -6.86 -27.89
CA HIS A 129 -12.62 -8.18 -27.28
C HIS A 129 -11.28 -8.91 -27.42
N THR A 130 -10.61 -8.72 -28.56
CA THR A 130 -9.36 -9.40 -28.91
C THR A 130 -8.17 -8.78 -28.18
N ALA A 131 -8.11 -7.45 -28.04
CA ALA A 131 -6.98 -6.78 -27.40
C ALA A 131 -6.81 -7.21 -25.92
N PRO A 132 -7.87 -7.22 -25.07
CA PRO A 132 -7.75 -7.74 -23.70
C PRO A 132 -7.44 -9.23 -23.63
N ALA A 133 -8.02 -10.04 -24.52
CA ALA A 133 -7.77 -11.49 -24.56
C ALA A 133 -6.30 -11.81 -24.89
N ALA A 134 -5.72 -11.09 -25.85
CA ALA A 134 -4.31 -11.22 -26.23
C ALA A 134 -3.36 -10.75 -25.11
N ALA A 135 -3.68 -9.63 -24.46
CA ALA A 135 -2.91 -9.14 -23.31
C ALA A 135 -2.91 -10.14 -22.13
N ARG A 136 -4.06 -10.76 -21.85
CA ARG A 136 -4.16 -11.81 -20.81
C ARG A 136 -3.33 -13.04 -21.11
N ARG A 137 -3.27 -13.48 -22.38
CA ARG A 137 -2.47 -14.63 -22.82
C ARG A 137 -0.96 -14.44 -22.69
N THR A 138 -0.49 -13.19 -22.72
CA THR A 138 0.94 -12.84 -22.66
C THR A 138 1.27 -12.21 -21.32
N SER A 139 1.09 -10.89 -21.20
CA SER A 139 1.36 -10.12 -19.98
C SER A 139 0.59 -10.64 -18.78
N GLY A 140 -0.65 -11.11 -18.95
CA GLY A 140 -1.42 -11.69 -17.85
C GLY A 140 -0.79 -12.94 -17.26
N ARG A 141 -0.17 -13.80 -18.08
CA ARG A 141 0.59 -14.96 -17.58
C ARG A 141 1.85 -14.53 -16.86
N SER A 142 2.55 -13.49 -17.35
CA SER A 142 3.74 -12.95 -16.68
C SER A 142 3.39 -12.35 -15.30
N VAL A 143 2.30 -11.58 -15.21
CA VAL A 143 1.82 -11.04 -13.92
C VAL A 143 1.43 -12.17 -12.97
N ALA A 144 0.69 -13.18 -13.46
CA ALA A 144 0.31 -14.33 -12.63
C ALA A 144 1.52 -15.11 -12.13
N PHE A 145 2.55 -15.28 -12.96
CA PHE A 145 3.80 -15.93 -12.55
C PHE A 145 4.59 -15.08 -11.54
N SER A 146 4.58 -13.75 -11.68
CA SER A 146 5.23 -12.84 -10.74
C SER A 146 4.54 -12.77 -9.37
N ALA A 147 3.25 -13.10 -9.31
CA ALA A 147 2.45 -13.09 -8.09
C ALA A 147 2.34 -14.45 -7.40
N ALA A 148 2.84 -15.53 -8.02
CA ALA A 148 2.83 -16.90 -7.52
C ALA A 148 4.08 -17.19 -6.69
#